data_AF-A0AAE2YMX4-F1
#
_entry.id   AF-A0AAE2YMX4-F1
#
_cell.length_a   1.000
_cell.length_b   1.000
_cell.length_c   1.000
_cell.angle_alpha   90.00
_cell.angle_beta   90.00
_cell.angle_gamma   90.00
#
_symmetry.space_group_name_H-M   'P 1'
#
loop_
_entity.id
_entity.type
_entity.pdbx_description
1 polymer ?
#
loop_
_entity_poly.entity_id
_entity_poly.type
_entity_poly.pdbx_seq_one_letter_code
_entity_poly.pdbx_strand_id
1 'polypeptide(L)'
;MRKLQVPLFLLATGLLGACAQIPAPGPNSTALAQTRASQADQAAQMAQERLAAVATQRRAAERHFCSSWKASLDLVRRDAIGCVHATPEQQGACWDAVANWAGAKSEYYAALQRLFAGHPYAEPAQAAGSFFQQTQTWAQNCRGNIQACLQEADQSSMQAQKAAVNQFCAGHGGPPS
;
A
#
# COMPACT_ATOMS: atom_id res chain seq x y z
N MET A 1 24.56 -25.59 -53.20
CA MET A 1 25.91 -25.02 -53.02
C MET A 1 26.21 -24.92 -51.53
N ARG A 2 27.38 -25.44 -51.14
CA ARG A 2 28.23 -25.16 -49.96
C ARG A 2 27.65 -25.17 -48.53
N LYS A 3 28.00 -26.25 -47.81
CA LYS A 3 28.41 -26.26 -46.39
C LYS A 3 29.77 -25.56 -46.22
N LEU A 4 29.97 -24.87 -45.09
CA LEU A 4 31.24 -24.50 -44.40
C LEU A 4 30.80 -23.73 -43.13
N GLN A 5 30.89 -24.19 -41.88
CA GLN A 5 31.99 -24.72 -41.05
C GLN A 5 33.21 -23.78 -40.92
N VAL A 6 33.45 -23.33 -39.66
CA VAL A 6 34.77 -23.02 -39.02
C VAL A 6 35.41 -21.67 -39.44
N PRO A 7 36.24 -20.96 -38.62
CA PRO A 7 36.92 -21.28 -37.34
C PRO A 7 36.57 -20.32 -36.18
N LEU A 8 36.89 -20.48 -34.88
CA LEU A 8 38.00 -21.06 -34.11
C LEU A 8 39.41 -20.68 -34.55
N PHE A 9 39.80 -19.44 -34.29
CA PHE A 9 41.19 -18.98 -34.13
C PHE A 9 41.21 -18.00 -32.95
N LEU A 10 41.61 -18.43 -31.75
CA LEU A 10 43.00 -18.35 -31.27
C LEU A 10 43.65 -17.00 -31.58
N LEU A 11 43.60 -16.10 -30.60
CA LEU A 11 44.65 -15.12 -30.34
C LEU A 11 44.67 -14.85 -28.83
N ALA A 12 45.25 -15.82 -28.12
CA ALA A 12 45.93 -15.55 -26.87
C ALA A 12 47.32 -15.01 -27.24
N THR A 13 47.61 -13.74 -26.93
CA THR A 13 48.97 -13.29 -26.57
C THR A 13 48.95 -11.86 -26.04
N GLY A 14 49.29 -11.73 -24.75
CA GLY A 14 50.25 -10.72 -24.32
C GLY A 14 49.71 -9.35 -23.93
N LEU A 15 49.25 -9.24 -22.68
CA LEU A 15 49.68 -8.16 -21.79
C LEU A 15 49.91 -8.73 -20.39
N LEU A 16 51.02 -9.50 -20.27
CA LEU A 16 51.77 -9.57 -19.02
C LEU A 16 52.34 -8.17 -18.78
N GLY A 17 51.84 -7.45 -17.78
CA GLY A 17 52.33 -6.11 -17.55
C GLY A 17 51.64 -5.29 -16.47
N ALA A 18 51.14 -5.93 -15.41
CA ALA A 18 50.98 -5.39 -14.06
C ALA A 18 50.10 -6.36 -13.27
N CYS A 19 50.69 -7.43 -12.76
CA CYS A 19 50.26 -7.90 -11.45
C CYS A 19 50.61 -6.75 -10.51
N ALA A 20 49.71 -5.77 -10.35
CA ALA A 20 49.69 -5.00 -9.12
C ALA A 20 49.64 -6.07 -8.04
N GLN A 21 50.76 -6.22 -7.32
CA GLN A 21 50.92 -7.22 -6.29
C GLN A 21 49.71 -7.07 -5.37
N ILE A 22 48.74 -7.97 -5.51
CA ILE A 22 47.71 -8.16 -4.50
C ILE A 22 48.56 -8.58 -3.31
N PRO A 23 48.74 -7.72 -2.28
CA PRO A 23 49.51 -8.11 -1.13
C PRO A 23 48.87 -9.39 -0.63
N ALA A 24 49.69 -10.43 -0.40
CA ALA A 24 49.19 -11.68 0.15
C ALA A 24 48.24 -11.33 1.30
N PRO A 25 47.02 -11.90 1.33
CA PRO A 25 46.04 -11.54 2.34
C PRO A 25 46.73 -11.64 3.70
N GLY A 26 47.00 -10.49 4.32
CA GLY A 26 47.56 -10.47 5.66
C GLY A 26 46.60 -11.26 6.56
N PRO A 27 47.06 -11.87 7.66
CA PRO A 27 46.22 -12.73 8.52
C PRO A 27 44.89 -12.06 8.94
N ASN A 28 44.83 -10.74 8.92
CA ASN A 28 43.65 -9.93 9.23
C ASN A 28 42.63 -9.77 8.08
N SER A 29 43.01 -9.98 6.82
CA SER A 29 42.14 -9.75 5.64
C SER A 29 41.13 -10.88 5.41
N THR A 30 41.50 -12.13 5.70
CA THR A 30 40.59 -13.28 5.71
C THR A 30 39.59 -13.18 6.86
N ALA A 31 40.04 -12.74 8.05
CA ALA A 31 39.18 -12.51 9.21
C ALA A 31 38.18 -11.37 8.97
N LEU A 32 38.61 -10.28 8.31
CA LEU A 32 37.74 -9.17 7.92
C LEU A 32 36.67 -9.62 6.89
N ALA A 33 37.07 -10.43 5.90
CA ALA A 33 36.15 -10.98 4.90
C ALA A 33 35.11 -11.92 5.54
N GLN A 34 35.53 -12.80 6.46
CA GLN A 34 34.63 -13.66 7.22
C GLN A 34 33.66 -12.87 8.09
N THR A 35 34.15 -11.81 8.75
CA THR A 35 33.30 -10.92 9.56
C THR A 35 32.23 -10.25 8.70
N ARG A 36 32.61 -9.69 7.55
CA ARG A 36 31.65 -9.08 6.61
C ARG A 36 30.64 -10.09 6.06
N ALA A 37 31.08 -11.30 5.73
CA ALA A 37 30.18 -12.37 5.28
C ALA A 37 29.16 -12.71 6.38
N SER A 38 29.60 -12.89 7.63
CA SER A 38 28.70 -13.18 8.75
C SER A 38 27.70 -12.06 9.02
N GLN A 39 28.11 -10.78 8.88
CA GLN A 39 27.20 -9.63 9.00
C GLN A 39 26.18 -9.59 7.85
N ALA A 40 26.61 -9.92 6.63
CA ALA A 40 25.72 -10.00 5.48
C ALA A 40 24.69 -11.13 5.66
N ASP A 41 25.10 -12.30 6.16
CA ASP A 41 24.21 -13.42 6.44
C ASP A 41 23.18 -13.07 7.52
N GLN A 42 23.62 -12.41 8.60
CA GLN A 42 22.70 -11.91 9.65
C GLN A 42 21.72 -10.88 9.11
N ALA A 43 22.19 -9.92 8.29
CA ALA A 43 21.33 -8.92 7.67
C ALA A 43 20.31 -9.57 6.72
N ALA A 44 20.72 -10.59 5.96
CA ALA A 44 19.84 -11.34 5.08
C ALA A 44 18.76 -12.10 5.86
N GLN A 45 19.12 -12.76 6.96
CA GLN A 45 18.16 -13.45 7.84
C GLN A 45 17.13 -12.48 8.42
N MET A 46 17.58 -11.36 8.99
CA MET A 46 16.67 -10.32 9.50
C MET A 46 15.77 -9.73 8.41
N ALA A 47 16.31 -9.53 7.19
CA ALA A 47 15.52 -9.07 6.06
C ALA A 47 14.43 -10.09 5.68
N GLN A 48 14.77 -11.38 5.66
CA GLN A 48 13.83 -12.47 5.35
C GLN A 48 12.71 -12.58 6.39
N GLU A 49 13.04 -12.47 7.68
CA GLU A 49 12.06 -12.43 8.76
C GLU A 49 11.10 -11.24 8.63
N ARG A 50 11.63 -10.05 8.34
CA ARG A 50 10.80 -8.85 8.09
C ARG A 50 9.87 -9.03 6.90
N LEU A 51 10.36 -9.61 5.81
CA LEU A 51 9.53 -9.90 4.63
C LEU A 51 8.42 -10.90 4.96
N ALA A 52 8.70 -11.94 5.74
CA ALA A 52 7.71 -12.90 6.18
C ALA A 52 6.64 -12.26 7.10
N ALA A 53 7.05 -11.36 8.00
CA ALA A 53 6.15 -10.61 8.86
C ALA A 53 5.22 -9.69 8.05
N VAL A 54 5.77 -8.94 7.08
CA VAL A 54 5.00 -8.08 6.17
C VAL A 54 4.01 -8.90 5.34
N ALA A 55 4.45 -10.05 4.80
CA ALA A 55 3.55 -10.93 4.06
C ALA A 55 2.40 -11.45 4.92
N THR A 56 2.66 -11.76 6.19
CA THR A 56 1.63 -12.20 7.14
C THR A 56 0.65 -11.07 7.45
N GLN A 57 1.15 -9.87 7.73
CA GLN A 57 0.33 -8.68 7.95
C GLN A 57 -0.55 -8.38 6.74
N ARG A 58 0.01 -8.45 5.54
CA ARG A 58 -0.72 -8.22 4.29
C ARG A 58 -1.85 -9.23 4.11
N ARG A 59 -1.59 -10.53 4.23
CA ARG A 59 -2.63 -11.56 4.12
C ARG A 59 -3.75 -11.37 5.15
N ALA A 60 -3.42 -10.94 6.36
CA ALA A 60 -4.43 -10.61 7.37
C ALA A 60 -5.28 -9.41 6.91
N ALA A 61 -4.66 -8.35 6.41
CA ALA A 61 -5.36 -7.18 5.90
C ALA A 61 -6.24 -7.52 4.68
N GLU A 62 -5.78 -8.35 3.74
CA GLU A 62 -6.54 -8.82 2.58
C GLU A 62 -7.86 -9.50 3.01
N ARG A 63 -7.78 -10.44 3.98
CA ARG A 63 -8.98 -11.15 4.50
C ARG A 63 -10.03 -10.21 5.11
N HIS A 64 -9.60 -9.10 5.70
CA HIS A 64 -10.50 -8.17 6.38
C HIS A 64 -10.87 -6.95 5.53
N PHE A 65 -10.28 -6.79 4.34
CA PHE A 65 -10.44 -5.57 3.55
C PHE A 65 -11.90 -5.28 3.21
N CYS A 66 -12.60 -6.25 2.60
CA CYS A 66 -13.96 -6.05 2.12
C CYS A 66 -15.01 -5.93 3.23
N SER A 67 -14.84 -6.67 4.33
CA SER A 67 -15.70 -6.52 5.50
C SER A 67 -15.47 -5.17 6.19
N SER A 68 -14.21 -4.72 6.30
CA SER A 68 -13.87 -3.41 6.85
C SER A 68 -14.39 -2.25 6.00
N TRP A 69 -14.33 -2.40 4.67
CA TRP A 69 -14.93 -1.44 3.72
C TRP A 69 -16.43 -1.31 3.91
N LYS A 70 -17.16 -2.43 3.88
CA LYS A 70 -18.61 -2.44 4.09
C LYS A 70 -18.99 -1.81 5.44
N ALA A 71 -18.32 -2.23 6.51
CA ALA A 71 -18.59 -1.70 7.85
C ALA A 71 -18.34 -0.18 7.94
N SER A 72 -17.28 0.31 7.30
CA SER A 72 -16.96 1.74 7.27
C SER A 72 -18.00 2.53 6.45
N LEU A 73 -18.44 2.02 5.30
CA LEU A 73 -19.53 2.62 4.52
C LEU A 73 -20.84 2.69 5.30
N ASP A 74 -21.20 1.60 6.00
CA ASP A 74 -22.44 1.54 6.76
C ASP A 74 -22.40 2.51 7.96
N LEU A 75 -21.24 2.63 8.62
CA LEU A 75 -21.05 3.56 9.74
C LEU A 75 -21.17 5.02 9.28
N VAL A 76 -20.41 5.43 8.27
CA VAL A 76 -20.43 6.83 7.82
C VAL A 76 -21.80 7.26 7.32
N ARG A 77 -22.55 6.34 6.71
CA ARG A 77 -23.93 6.57 6.28
C ARG A 77 -24.86 6.78 7.47
N ARG A 78 -24.79 5.93 8.50
CA ARG A 78 -25.61 6.07 9.71
C ARG A 78 -25.28 7.37 10.44
N ASP A 79 -24.01 7.69 10.60
CA ASP A 79 -23.58 8.88 11.32
C ASP A 79 -24.01 10.14 10.58
N ALA A 80 -23.86 10.18 9.26
CA ALA A 80 -24.37 11.26 8.43
C ALA A 80 -25.89 11.47 8.58
N ILE A 81 -26.69 10.40 8.53
CA ILE A 81 -28.14 10.47 8.75
C ILE A 81 -28.42 11.01 10.16
N GLY A 82 -27.69 10.53 11.17
CA GLY A 82 -27.78 11.02 12.54
C GLY A 82 -27.51 12.52 12.63
N CYS A 83 -26.48 13.02 11.95
CA CYS A 83 -26.14 14.44 11.95
C CYS A 83 -27.20 15.31 11.26
N VAL A 84 -27.88 14.82 10.22
CA VAL A 84 -29.01 15.53 9.59
C VAL A 84 -30.17 15.70 10.57
N HIS A 85 -30.39 14.73 11.46
CA HIS A 85 -31.48 14.74 12.44
C HIS A 85 -31.07 15.29 13.82
N ALA A 86 -29.81 15.68 13.99
CA ALA A 86 -29.33 16.28 15.23
C ALA A 86 -29.98 17.66 15.45
N THR A 87 -30.08 18.05 16.73
CA THR A 87 -30.51 19.40 17.10
C THR A 87 -29.55 20.44 16.53
N PRO A 88 -30.00 21.66 16.19
CA PRO A 88 -29.13 22.70 15.63
C PRO A 88 -27.86 22.94 16.44
N GLU A 89 -27.95 22.85 17.77
CA GLU A 89 -26.83 23.03 18.71
C GLU A 89 -25.80 21.89 18.63
N GLN A 90 -26.21 20.69 18.20
CA GLN A 90 -25.38 19.49 18.11
C GLN A 90 -24.88 19.20 16.69
N GLN A 91 -25.51 19.76 15.66
CA GLN A 91 -25.18 19.48 14.26
C GLN A 91 -23.71 19.75 13.94
N GLY A 92 -23.16 20.88 14.41
CA GLY A 92 -21.75 21.23 14.16
C GLY A 92 -20.79 20.18 14.71
N ALA A 93 -20.96 19.80 15.98
CA ALA A 93 -20.14 18.78 16.63
C ALA A 93 -20.31 17.39 16.01
N CYS A 94 -21.52 17.06 15.55
CA CYS A 94 -21.78 15.79 14.87
C CYS A 94 -21.01 15.72 13.54
N TRP A 95 -21.08 16.77 12.72
CA TRP A 95 -20.35 16.82 11.45
C TRP A 95 -18.84 16.85 11.64
N ASP A 96 -18.33 17.52 12.68
CA ASP A 96 -16.91 17.47 13.04
C ASP A 96 -16.46 16.03 13.38
N ALA A 97 -17.28 15.28 14.11
CA ALA A 97 -16.98 13.89 14.43
C ALA A 97 -16.93 13.01 13.16
N VAL A 98 -17.89 13.19 12.24
CA VAL A 98 -17.89 12.49 10.94
C VAL A 98 -16.65 12.84 10.12
N ALA A 99 -16.29 14.12 10.04
CA ALA A 99 -15.13 14.58 9.30
C ALA A 99 -13.81 14.00 9.85
N ASN A 100 -13.63 14.03 11.17
CA ASN A 100 -12.45 13.48 11.83
C ASN A 100 -12.34 11.98 11.64
N TRP A 101 -13.45 11.25 11.80
CA TRP A 101 -13.48 9.81 11.58
C TRP A 101 -13.18 9.45 10.12
N ALA A 102 -13.72 10.21 9.16
CA ALA A 102 -13.46 10.01 7.74
C ALA A 102 -11.99 10.29 7.39
N GLY A 103 -11.39 11.33 7.96
CA GLY A 103 -9.96 11.61 7.82
C GLY A 103 -9.09 10.44 8.31
N ALA A 104 -9.35 9.94 9.52
CA ALA A 104 -8.66 8.78 10.07
C ALA A 104 -8.84 7.51 9.20
N LYS A 105 -10.03 7.32 8.60
CA LYS A 105 -10.26 6.23 7.66
C LYS A 105 -9.52 6.40 6.35
N SER A 106 -9.40 7.61 5.83
CA SER A 106 -8.59 7.89 4.66
C SER A 106 -7.13 7.47 4.88
N GLU A 107 -6.54 7.87 6.02
CA GLU A 107 -5.17 7.50 6.39
C GLU A 107 -4.99 5.99 6.56
N TYR A 108 -5.96 5.32 7.18
CA TYR A 108 -5.98 3.86 7.31
C TYR A 108 -5.90 3.17 5.93
N TYR A 109 -6.72 3.59 4.97
CA TYR A 109 -6.73 3.01 3.63
C TYR A 109 -5.47 3.37 2.83
N ALA A 110 -4.90 4.56 3.03
CA ALA A 110 -3.60 4.92 2.46
C ALA A 110 -2.46 4.04 3.02
N ALA A 111 -2.52 3.66 4.30
CA ALA A 111 -1.58 2.70 4.88
C ALA A 111 -1.78 1.29 4.29
N LEU A 112 -3.02 0.87 4.08
CA LEU A 112 -3.33 -0.40 3.41
C LEU A 112 -2.83 -0.43 1.97
N GLN A 113 -3.00 0.66 1.20
CA GLN A 113 -2.48 0.77 -0.16
C GLN A 113 -0.96 0.49 -0.18
N ARG A 114 -0.20 1.08 0.75
CA ARG A 114 1.25 0.85 0.88
C ARG A 114 1.56 -0.60 1.26
N LEU A 115 0.80 -1.19 2.17
CA LEU A 115 0.95 -2.60 2.56
C LEU A 115 0.65 -3.57 1.40
N PHE A 116 -0.26 -3.18 0.51
CA PHE A 116 -0.66 -3.93 -0.68
C PHE A 116 0.19 -3.60 -1.92
N ALA A 117 1.31 -2.88 -1.82
CA ALA A 117 2.12 -2.55 -2.99
C ALA A 117 2.47 -3.80 -3.82
N GLY A 118 2.10 -3.79 -5.11
CA GLY A 118 2.25 -4.94 -6.02
C GLY A 118 1.16 -6.01 -5.92
N HIS A 119 0.09 -5.79 -5.15
CA HIS A 119 -1.04 -6.71 -4.98
C HIS A 119 -2.36 -6.13 -5.53
N PRO A 120 -3.34 -7.00 -5.89
CA PRO A 120 -4.63 -6.57 -6.42
C PRO A 120 -5.45 -5.66 -5.47
N TYR A 121 -5.14 -5.67 -4.17
CA TYR A 121 -5.82 -4.84 -3.17
C TYR A 121 -5.30 -3.40 -3.12
N ALA A 122 -4.22 -3.04 -3.82
CA ALA A 122 -3.64 -1.70 -3.77
C ALA A 122 -4.57 -0.63 -4.33
N GLU A 123 -5.08 -0.82 -5.56
CA GLU A 123 -6.00 0.10 -6.21
C GLU A 123 -7.33 0.29 -5.46
N PRO A 124 -8.04 -0.77 -5.01
CA PRO A 124 -9.24 -0.58 -4.22
C PRO A 124 -8.95 0.06 -2.85
N ALA A 125 -7.79 -0.19 -2.23
CA ALA A 125 -7.41 0.52 -1.01
C ALA A 125 -7.18 2.02 -1.28
N GLN A 126 -6.53 2.38 -2.38
CA GLN A 126 -6.39 3.77 -2.79
C GLN A 126 -7.75 4.43 -3.01
N ALA A 127 -8.65 3.79 -3.76
CA ALA A 127 -9.99 4.31 -4.02
C ALA A 127 -10.79 4.49 -2.72
N ALA A 128 -10.71 3.54 -1.77
CA ALA A 128 -11.32 3.68 -0.46
C ALA A 128 -10.74 4.87 0.33
N GLY A 129 -9.42 5.07 0.27
CA GLY A 129 -8.75 6.20 0.91
C GLY A 129 -9.23 7.55 0.35
N SER A 130 -9.30 7.67 -0.98
CA SER A 130 -9.80 8.88 -1.65
C SER A 130 -11.29 9.12 -1.38
N PHE A 131 -12.09 8.06 -1.26
CA PHE A 131 -13.50 8.16 -0.90
C PHE A 131 -13.66 8.81 0.49
N PHE A 132 -12.92 8.31 1.49
CA PHE A 132 -13.00 8.85 2.84
C PHE A 132 -12.36 10.24 2.97
N GLN A 133 -11.37 10.56 2.14
CA GLN A 133 -10.83 11.92 2.05
C GLN A 133 -11.90 12.92 1.57
N GLN A 134 -12.62 12.60 0.49
CA GLN A 134 -13.73 13.45 0.03
C GLN A 134 -14.88 13.45 1.03
N THR A 135 -15.14 12.34 1.72
CA THR A 135 -16.15 12.28 2.79
C THR A 135 -15.81 13.22 3.94
N GLN A 136 -14.52 13.39 4.27
CA GLN A 136 -14.07 14.37 5.26
C GLN A 136 -14.38 15.80 4.79
N THR A 137 -14.02 16.16 3.56
CA THR A 137 -14.33 17.48 2.98
C THR A 137 -15.83 17.73 2.95
N TRP A 138 -16.61 16.74 2.52
CA TRP A 138 -18.06 16.76 2.50
C TRP A 138 -18.65 17.05 3.88
N ALA A 139 -18.21 16.32 4.90
CA ALA A 139 -18.68 16.52 6.28
C ALA A 139 -18.30 17.91 6.84
N GLN A 140 -17.12 18.42 6.50
CA GLN A 140 -16.73 19.80 6.86
C GLN A 140 -17.64 20.84 6.20
N ASN A 141 -18.06 20.60 4.96
CA ASN A 141 -19.02 21.48 4.27
C ASN A 141 -20.42 21.38 4.89
N CYS A 142 -20.87 20.18 5.30
CA CYS A 142 -22.13 19.99 6.02
C CYS A 142 -22.20 20.81 7.32
N ARG A 143 -21.08 20.91 8.05
CA ARG A 143 -21.00 21.68 9.31
C ARG A 143 -21.43 23.13 9.12
N GLY A 144 -20.99 23.77 8.03
CA GLY A 144 -21.22 25.18 7.79
C GLY A 144 -22.62 25.48 7.24
N ASN A 145 -23.16 24.58 6.41
CA ASN A 145 -24.48 24.73 5.80
C ASN A 145 -24.92 23.40 5.16
N ILE A 146 -26.05 22.83 5.61
CA ILE A 146 -26.58 21.58 5.06
C ILE A 146 -26.99 21.70 3.58
N GLN A 147 -27.27 22.90 3.07
CA GLN A 147 -27.46 23.11 1.63
C GLN A 147 -26.14 23.02 0.86
N ALA A 148 -25.03 23.45 1.46
CA ALA A 148 -23.72 23.39 0.82
C ALA A 148 -23.25 21.95 0.59
N CYS A 149 -23.62 21.02 1.48
CA CYS A 149 -23.26 19.61 1.29
C CYS A 149 -24.09 18.89 0.22
N LEU A 150 -25.31 19.34 -0.05
CA LEU A 150 -26.18 18.77 -1.09
C LEU A 150 -25.73 19.21 -2.50
N GLN A 151 -25.01 20.32 -2.60
CA GLN A 151 -24.54 20.90 -3.86
C GLN A 151 -23.08 20.55 -4.20
N GLU A 152 -22.46 19.65 -3.43
CA GLU A 152 -21.04 19.38 -3.59
C GLU A 152 -20.72 18.72 -4.95
N ALA A 153 -19.82 19.34 -5.71
CA ALA A 153 -19.52 18.98 -7.10
C ALA A 153 -18.90 17.57 -7.27
N ASP A 154 -18.27 17.04 -6.22
CA ASP A 154 -17.50 15.80 -6.26
C ASP A 154 -18.30 14.53 -5.93
N GLN A 155 -19.64 14.62 -5.81
CA GLN A 155 -20.48 13.44 -5.60
C GLN A 155 -20.25 12.35 -6.66
N SER A 156 -20.03 12.74 -7.92
CA SER A 156 -19.75 11.77 -9.01
C SER A 156 -18.45 11.00 -8.78
N SER A 157 -17.39 11.68 -8.36
CA SER A 157 -16.09 11.09 -8.00
C SER A 157 -16.21 10.15 -6.81
N MET A 158 -16.90 10.56 -5.74
CA MET A 158 -17.15 9.71 -4.57
C MET A 158 -17.92 8.43 -4.96
N GLN A 159 -18.95 8.55 -5.79
CA GLN A 159 -19.70 7.36 -6.25
C GLN A 159 -18.84 6.45 -7.12
N ALA A 160 -18.00 6.99 -7.99
CA ALA A 160 -17.09 6.21 -8.83
C ALA A 160 -16.09 5.41 -7.97
N GLN A 161 -15.47 6.05 -6.97
CA GLN A 161 -14.55 5.38 -6.05
C GLN A 161 -15.24 4.30 -5.23
N LYS A 162 -16.41 4.62 -4.67
CA LYS A 162 -17.24 3.64 -3.95
C LYS A 162 -17.59 2.45 -4.84
N ALA A 163 -17.98 2.70 -6.09
CA ALA A 163 -18.32 1.66 -7.06
C ALA A 163 -17.13 0.77 -7.38
N ALA A 164 -15.93 1.34 -7.58
CA ALA A 164 -14.71 0.59 -7.84
C ALA A 164 -14.40 -0.41 -6.70
N VAL A 165 -14.47 0.04 -5.43
CA VAL A 165 -14.21 -0.83 -4.28
C VAL A 165 -15.32 -1.88 -4.13
N ASN A 166 -16.59 -1.51 -4.34
CA ASN A 166 -17.70 -2.46 -4.29
C ASN A 166 -17.59 -3.54 -5.36
N GLN A 167 -17.22 -3.18 -6.59
CA GLN A 167 -17.02 -4.12 -7.67
C GLN A 167 -15.89 -5.11 -7.34
N PHE A 168 -14.76 -4.60 -6.84
CA PHE A 168 -13.67 -5.44 -6.37
C PHE A 168 -14.13 -6.42 -5.29
N CYS A 169 -14.86 -5.93 -4.28
CA CYS A 169 -15.31 -6.75 -3.16
C CYS A 169 -16.43 -7.75 -3.50
N ALA A 170 -17.25 -7.47 -4.53
CA ALA A 170 -18.22 -8.44 -5.04
C ALA A 170 -17.53 -9.69 -5.60
N GLY A 171 -16.35 -9.54 -6.21
CA GLY A 171 -15.55 -10.67 -6.72
C GLY A 171 -14.76 -11.44 -5.64
N HIS A 172 -14.65 -10.91 -4.42
CA HIS A 172 -13.82 -11.45 -3.33
C HIS A 172 -14.64 -11.82 -2.07
N GLY A 173 -15.98 -11.85 -2.17
CA GLY A 173 -16.91 -12.08 -1.05
C GLY A 173 -17.35 -13.53 -0.82
N GLY A 174 -16.71 -14.53 -1.44
CA GLY A 174 -17.00 -15.94 -1.18
C GLY A 174 -16.50 -16.39 0.21
N PRO A 175 -17.23 -17.28 0.93
CA PRO A 175 -16.79 -17.76 2.23
C PRO A 175 -15.43 -18.47 2.12
N PRO A 176 -14.57 -18.42 3.16
CA PRO A 176 -13.33 -19.16 3.18
C PRO A 176 -13.63 -20.67 3.16
N SER A 177 -13.04 -21.38 2.20
CA SER A 177 -13.00 -22.84 2.14
C SER A 177 -12.33 -23.45 3.36
#